data_AF-A0A1Y2B7G1-F1
#
_entry.id   AF-A0A1Y2B7G1-F1
#
_cell.length_a   1.000
_cell.length_b   1.000
_cell.length_c   1.000
_cell.angle_alpha   90.00
_cell.angle_beta   90.00
_cell.angle_gamma   90.00
#
_symmetry.space_group_name_H-M   'P 1'
#
loop_
_entity.id
_entity.type
_entity.pdbx_description
1 polymer ?
#
loop_
_entity_poly.entity_id
_entity_poly.type
_entity_poly.pdbx_seq_one_letter_code
_entity_poly.pdbx_strand_id
1 'polypeptide(L)'
;TPIPAKFLLEESSRCKTCKTHFNPNKEVKTIKCVLMRAFHAEEKELEVQVCQECLKSRLNRHYLPYIGPDLSEFGVFNWSNKILFEHRLLDHYTLFVAKLPATFSGFAAIVSQYYIDSGSVEPFPCATTFIAAWFSFRKLQDITTGQCPSCGLSPEIAVFDGTSLAY
;
A
#
# COMPACT_ATOMS: atom_id res chain seq x y z
N THR A 1 -0.31 -13.96 11.33
CA THR A 1 -1.74 -13.91 11.67
C THR A 1 -2.55 -14.28 10.44
N PRO A 2 -3.62 -15.10 10.54
CA PRO A 2 -4.51 -15.33 9.40
C PRO A 2 -5.15 -14.00 8.97
N ILE A 3 -5.22 -13.76 7.66
CA ILE A 3 -5.84 -12.55 7.12
C ILE A 3 -7.37 -12.77 7.09
N PRO A 4 -8.17 -11.96 7.82
CA PRO A 4 -9.62 -12.14 7.91
C PRO A 4 -10.30 -11.84 6.56
N ALA A 5 -11.58 -12.22 6.45
CA ALA A 5 -12.41 -11.86 5.30
C ALA A 5 -12.85 -10.38 5.35
N LYS A 6 -13.06 -9.84 6.56
CA LYS A 6 -13.44 -8.46 6.83
C LYS A 6 -12.48 -7.83 7.82
N PHE A 7 -12.02 -6.63 7.51
CA PHE A 7 -11.21 -5.80 8.39
C PHE A 7 -12.06 -4.73 9.06
N LEU A 8 -11.86 -4.54 10.37
CA LEU A 8 -12.63 -3.61 11.20
C LEU A 8 -11.86 -2.31 11.39
N LEU A 9 -12.57 -1.23 11.72
CA LEU A 9 -11.91 -0.01 12.19
C LEU A 9 -11.27 -0.28 13.56
N GLU A 10 -10.03 0.15 13.71
CA GLU A 10 -9.20 0.02 14.91
C GLU A 10 -8.86 1.40 15.49
N GLU A 11 -8.44 1.49 16.75
CA GLU A 11 -8.04 2.76 17.43
C GLU A 11 -7.00 3.57 16.64
N SER A 12 -6.14 2.86 15.90
CA SER A 12 -5.10 3.44 15.07
C SER A 12 -5.63 4.04 13.76
N SER A 13 -6.89 3.81 13.38
CA SER A 13 -7.49 4.22 12.09
C SER A 13 -7.56 5.74 11.95
N ARG A 14 -6.92 6.28 10.90
CA ARG A 14 -6.86 7.74 10.65
C ARG A 14 -7.04 8.06 9.19
N CYS A 15 -7.56 9.25 8.91
CA CYS A 15 -7.65 9.75 7.54
C CYS A 15 -6.25 9.88 6.94
N LYS A 16 -6.03 9.31 5.74
CA LYS A 16 -4.76 9.42 5.00
C LYS A 16 -4.29 10.88 4.85
N THR A 17 -5.24 11.78 4.56
CA THR A 17 -4.98 13.20 4.25
C THR A 17 -4.79 14.06 5.50
N CYS A 18 -5.79 14.15 6.38
CA CYS A 18 -5.78 15.08 7.52
C CYS A 18 -5.43 14.46 8.86
N LYS A 19 -5.17 13.14 8.90
CA LYS A 19 -4.82 12.37 10.11
C LYS A 19 -5.88 12.36 11.22
N THR A 20 -7.08 12.86 10.95
CA THR A 20 -8.23 12.76 11.87
C THR A 20 -8.55 11.30 12.14
N HIS A 21 -8.70 10.95 13.42
CA HIS A 21 -9.12 9.62 13.86
C HIS A 21 -10.58 9.35 13.52
N PHE A 22 -10.92 8.07 13.38
CA PHE A 22 -12.32 7.68 13.34
C PHE A 22 -13.01 8.02 14.67
N ASN A 23 -14.31 8.27 14.60
CA ASN A 23 -15.16 8.53 15.75
C ASN A 23 -16.08 7.31 15.97
N PRO A 24 -15.95 6.58 17.09
CA PRO A 24 -16.76 5.40 17.39
C PRO A 24 -18.28 5.66 17.43
N ASN A 25 -18.70 6.90 17.65
CA ASN A 25 -20.12 7.29 17.76
C ASN A 25 -20.73 7.71 16.41
N LYS A 26 -19.98 7.62 15.32
CA LYS A 26 -20.45 7.98 13.98
C LYS A 26 -20.61 6.74 13.11
N GLU A 27 -21.45 6.86 12.08
CA GLU A 27 -21.75 5.77 11.15
C GLU A 27 -20.47 5.13 10.58
N VAL A 28 -20.43 3.80 10.63
CA VAL A 28 -19.42 2.95 10.02
C VAL A 28 -20.05 2.28 8.80
N LYS A 29 -19.34 2.30 7.68
CA LYS A 29 -19.76 1.66 6.42
C LYS A 29 -18.85 0.49 6.13
N THR A 30 -19.41 -0.58 5.58
CA THR A 30 -18.60 -1.68 5.03
C THR A 30 -18.48 -1.47 3.52
N ILE A 31 -17.26 -1.54 3.00
CA ILE A 31 -16.98 -1.47 1.56
C ILE A 31 -16.20 -2.71 1.12
N LYS A 32 -16.39 -3.12 -0.13
CA LYS A 32 -15.50 -4.08 -0.80
C LYS A 32 -14.14 -3.45 -1.10
N CYS A 33 -13.09 -4.26 -0.97
CA CYS A 33 -11.73 -3.97 -1.36
C CYS A 33 -11.04 -5.23 -1.92
N VAL A 34 -9.88 -5.04 -2.54
CA VAL A 34 -9.09 -6.11 -3.16
C VAL A 34 -7.73 -6.17 -2.47
N LEU A 35 -7.38 -7.34 -1.95
CA LEU A 35 -6.05 -7.63 -1.41
C LEU A 35 -5.18 -8.23 -2.50
N MET A 36 -4.13 -7.49 -2.88
CA MET A 36 -3.11 -7.92 -3.84
C MET A 36 -2.03 -8.74 -3.13
N ARG A 37 -1.81 -9.98 -3.59
CA ARG A 37 -0.75 -10.88 -3.11
C ARG A 37 0.26 -11.17 -4.22
N ALA A 38 1.24 -12.02 -3.92
CA ALA A 38 2.29 -12.37 -4.87
C ALA A 38 1.80 -13.14 -6.12
N PHE A 39 0.72 -13.91 -6.00
CA PHE A 39 0.27 -14.81 -7.07
C PHE A 39 -1.18 -14.56 -7.50
N HIS A 40 -2.01 -13.98 -6.64
CA HIS A 40 -3.42 -13.75 -6.91
C HIS A 40 -3.95 -12.57 -6.09
N ALA A 41 -5.12 -12.08 -6.45
CA ALA A 41 -5.92 -11.15 -5.67
C ALA A 41 -7.01 -11.89 -4.87
N GLU A 42 -7.40 -11.31 -3.74
CA GLU A 42 -8.56 -11.76 -2.96
C GLU A 42 -9.53 -10.60 -2.73
N GLU A 43 -10.83 -10.83 -2.94
CA GLU A 43 -11.85 -9.90 -2.46
C GLU A 43 -11.91 -9.93 -0.93
N LYS A 44 -12.01 -8.74 -0.33
CA LYS A 44 -12.14 -8.53 1.11
C LYS A 44 -13.16 -7.44 1.39
N GLU A 45 -13.54 -7.34 2.65
CA GLU A 45 -14.37 -6.25 3.15
C GLU A 45 -13.59 -5.39 4.14
N LEU A 46 -13.91 -4.09 4.17
CA LEU A 46 -13.24 -3.10 5.01
C LEU A 46 -14.30 -2.21 5.66
N GLU A 47 -14.20 -2.00 6.96
CA GLU A 47 -14.93 -0.94 7.62
C GLU A 47 -14.25 0.41 7.39
N VAL A 48 -15.07 1.39 7.03
CA VAL A 48 -14.64 2.75 6.77
C VAL A 48 -15.60 3.75 7.36
N GLN A 49 -15.09 4.94 7.63
CA GLN A 49 -15.90 6.09 8.04
C GLN A 49 -15.60 7.28 7.13
N VAL A 50 -16.63 8.04 6.75
CA VAL A 50 -16.43 9.26 5.96
C VAL A 50 -15.74 10.32 6.82
N CYS A 51 -14.58 10.79 6.37
CA CYS A 51 -13.85 11.87 7.02
C CYS A 51 -14.57 13.20 6.80
N GLN A 52 -15.21 13.72 7.85
CA GLN A 52 -15.98 14.97 7.78
C GLN A 52 -15.10 16.21 7.58
N GLU A 53 -13.86 16.19 8.08
CA GLU A 53 -12.92 17.31 7.91
C GLU A 53 -12.48 17.44 6.44
N CYS A 54 -12.08 16.32 5.83
CA CYS A 54 -11.75 16.31 4.41
C CYS A 54 -12.95 16.59 3.51
N LEU A 55 -14.14 16.11 3.88
CA LEU A 55 -15.37 16.36 3.12
C LEU A 55 -15.68 17.86 3.04
N LYS A 56 -15.54 18.60 4.15
CA LYS A 56 -15.77 20.06 4.20
C LYS A 56 -14.70 20.85 3.44
N SER A 57 -13.44 20.43 3.55
CA SER A 57 -12.28 21.19 3.06
C SER A 57 -12.17 21.36 1.54
N ARG A 58 -13.00 20.67 0.73
CA ARG A 58 -12.87 20.58 -0.75
C ARG A 58 -11.48 20.14 -1.24
N LEU A 59 -10.60 19.66 -0.36
CA LEU A 59 -9.25 19.19 -0.73
C LEU A 59 -9.32 17.94 -1.62
N ASN A 60 -10.42 17.18 -1.55
CA ASN A 60 -10.62 15.95 -2.30
C ASN A 60 -11.96 15.98 -3.06
N ARG A 61 -12.07 16.81 -4.11
CA ARG A 61 -13.32 16.92 -4.90
C ARG A 61 -13.61 15.71 -5.78
N HIS A 62 -12.60 14.87 -6.02
CA HIS A 62 -12.67 13.76 -6.98
C HIS A 62 -12.90 12.40 -6.32
N TYR A 63 -12.84 12.30 -5.00
CA TYR A 63 -13.08 11.05 -4.28
C TYR A 63 -13.63 11.31 -2.88
N LEU A 64 -14.46 10.38 -2.39
CA LEU A 64 -15.01 10.46 -1.04
C LEU A 64 -13.91 10.10 -0.03
N PRO A 65 -13.55 10.99 0.92
CA PRO A 65 -12.44 10.75 1.83
C PRO A 65 -12.88 9.77 2.92
N TYR A 66 -12.31 8.57 2.90
CA TYR A 66 -12.54 7.55 3.90
C TYR A 66 -11.40 7.47 4.92
N ILE A 67 -11.77 7.27 6.18
CA ILE A 67 -10.92 6.73 7.24
C ILE A 67 -11.08 5.21 7.16
N GLY A 68 -9.97 4.49 7.07
CA GLY A 68 -9.94 3.03 7.14
C GLY A 68 -8.85 2.57 8.12
N PRO A 69 -8.78 1.26 8.37
CA PRO A 69 -7.80 0.68 9.29
C PRO A 69 -6.38 0.70 8.73
N ASP A 70 -5.41 0.58 9.63
CA ASP A 70 -3.97 0.56 9.35
C ASP A 70 -3.51 -0.81 8.82
N LEU A 71 -4.08 -1.89 9.37
CA LEU A 71 -3.88 -3.29 8.94
C LEU A 71 -2.46 -3.85 9.12
N SER A 72 -1.56 -3.11 9.76
CA SER A 72 -0.16 -3.53 9.94
C SER A 72 -0.02 -4.84 10.73
N GLU A 73 -0.91 -5.11 11.69
CA GLU A 73 -0.95 -6.36 12.46
C GLU A 73 -1.20 -7.61 11.61
N PHE A 74 -1.83 -7.42 10.43
CA PHE A 74 -2.09 -8.49 9.46
C PHE A 74 -0.99 -8.60 8.40
N GLY A 75 0.02 -7.72 8.44
CA GLY A 75 1.02 -7.61 7.38
C GLY A 75 0.42 -7.12 6.07
N VAL A 76 -0.56 -6.22 6.14
CA VAL A 76 -1.26 -5.66 4.99
C VAL A 76 -1.11 -4.14 4.99
N PHE A 77 -0.75 -3.60 3.83
CA PHE A 77 -0.65 -2.17 3.59
C PHE A 77 -1.94 -1.66 2.94
N ASN A 78 -2.65 -0.77 3.64
CA ASN A 78 -3.84 -0.11 3.13
C ASN A 78 -3.48 1.07 2.20
N TRP A 79 -3.45 0.82 0.89
CA TRP A 79 -3.08 1.85 -0.10
C TRP A 79 -4.17 2.92 -0.29
N SER A 80 -5.43 2.50 -0.40
CA SER A 80 -6.54 3.39 -0.78
C SER A 80 -7.91 3.04 -0.19
N ASN A 81 -8.00 2.12 0.79
CA ASN A 81 -9.23 1.47 1.27
C ASN A 81 -9.95 0.60 0.23
N LYS A 82 -9.58 0.69 -1.06
CA LYS A 82 -10.10 -0.14 -2.16
C LYS A 82 -9.09 -1.15 -2.66
N ILE A 83 -7.82 -0.81 -2.59
CA ILE A 83 -6.71 -1.69 -2.92
C ILE A 83 -5.85 -1.81 -1.67
N LEU A 84 -5.56 -3.05 -1.30
CA LEU A 84 -4.66 -3.43 -0.21
C LEU A 84 -3.51 -4.22 -0.81
N PHE A 85 -2.32 -4.15 -0.22
CA PHE A 85 -1.16 -4.93 -0.64
C PHE A 85 -0.63 -5.74 0.53
N GLU A 86 -0.36 -7.03 0.33
CA GLU A 86 0.36 -7.81 1.32
C GLU A 86 1.81 -7.30 1.44
N HIS A 87 2.31 -7.11 2.67
CA HIS A 87 3.68 -6.66 2.91
C HIS A 87 4.68 -7.57 2.20
N ARG A 88 4.44 -8.89 2.22
CA ARG A 88 5.28 -9.89 1.53
C ARG A 88 5.43 -9.62 0.03
N LEU A 89 4.40 -9.14 -0.66
CA LEU A 89 4.48 -8.78 -2.08
C LEU A 89 5.38 -7.55 -2.27
N LEU A 90 5.25 -6.54 -1.41
CA LEU A 90 6.04 -5.30 -1.46
C LEU A 90 7.52 -5.54 -1.06
N ASP A 91 7.74 -6.40 -0.07
CA ASP A 91 9.06 -6.84 0.37
C ASP A 91 9.72 -7.72 -0.70
N HIS A 92 8.96 -8.59 -1.35
CA HIS A 92 9.47 -9.39 -2.48
C HIS A 92 9.96 -8.50 -3.60
N TYR A 93 9.22 -7.44 -3.95
CA TYR A 93 9.70 -6.47 -4.92
C TYR A 93 11.01 -5.81 -4.48
N THR A 94 11.10 -5.39 -3.21
CA THR A 94 12.33 -4.81 -2.63
C THR A 94 13.52 -5.76 -2.78
N LEU A 95 13.34 -7.04 -2.45
CA LEU A 95 14.38 -8.06 -2.59
C LEU A 95 14.75 -8.32 -4.05
N PHE A 96 13.76 -8.32 -4.94
CA PHE A 96 13.95 -8.55 -6.37
C PHE A 96 14.85 -7.47 -6.98
N VAL A 97 14.56 -6.19 -6.73
CA VAL A 97 15.38 -5.09 -7.26
C VAL A 97 16.70 -4.88 -6.54
N ALA A 98 16.82 -5.31 -5.29
CA ALA A 98 18.10 -5.28 -4.58
C ALA A 98 19.09 -6.34 -5.09
N LYS A 99 18.61 -7.44 -5.67
CA LYS A 99 19.44 -8.58 -6.09
C LYS A 99 19.58 -8.74 -7.59
N LEU A 100 18.67 -8.16 -8.36
CA LEU A 100 18.62 -8.31 -9.81
C LEU A 100 18.55 -6.93 -10.47
N PRO A 101 19.20 -6.74 -11.63
CA PRO A 101 19.04 -5.55 -12.45
C PRO A 101 17.65 -5.60 -13.12
N ALA A 102 16.62 -5.36 -12.33
CA ALA A 102 15.23 -5.52 -12.72
C ALA A 102 14.49 -4.18 -12.72
N THR A 103 13.67 -3.97 -13.74
CA THR A 103 12.78 -2.80 -13.80
C THR A 103 11.48 -3.07 -13.03
N PHE A 104 10.83 -2.00 -12.55
CA PHE A 104 9.48 -2.09 -11.99
C PHE A 104 8.49 -2.77 -12.95
N SER A 105 8.55 -2.41 -14.24
CA SER A 105 7.69 -3.01 -15.27
C SER A 105 7.97 -4.50 -15.47
N GLY A 106 9.24 -4.93 -15.38
CA GLY A 106 9.62 -6.33 -15.46
C GLY A 106 9.04 -7.16 -14.30
N PHE A 107 9.16 -6.66 -13.06
CA PHE A 107 8.54 -7.32 -11.91
C PHE A 107 7.01 -7.35 -12.03
N ALA A 108 6.38 -6.23 -12.38
CA ALA A 108 4.93 -6.17 -12.53
C ALA A 108 4.44 -7.16 -13.61
N ALA A 109 5.15 -7.30 -14.73
CA ALA A 109 4.83 -8.27 -15.77
C ALA A 109 4.92 -9.73 -15.28
N ILE A 110 5.94 -10.07 -14.49
CA ILE A 110 6.08 -11.41 -13.89
C ILE A 110 4.88 -11.70 -12.97
N VAL A 111 4.53 -10.78 -12.09
CA VAL A 111 3.40 -10.96 -11.16
C VAL A 111 2.06 -10.98 -11.91
N SER A 112 1.89 -10.15 -12.93
CA SER A 112 0.72 -10.21 -13.81
C SER A 112 0.56 -11.58 -14.47
N GLN A 113 1.65 -12.23 -14.87
CA GLN A 113 1.58 -13.59 -15.42
C GLN A 113 1.09 -14.59 -14.38
N TYR A 114 1.58 -14.52 -13.14
CA TYR A 114 1.09 -15.38 -12.05
C TYR A 114 -0.41 -15.23 -11.82
N TYR A 115 -0.94 -14.01 -11.89
CA TYR A 115 -2.36 -13.74 -11.74
C TYR A 115 -3.21 -14.38 -12.86
N ILE A 116 -2.68 -14.39 -14.09
CA ILE A 116 -3.33 -15.06 -15.23
C ILE A 116 -3.32 -16.57 -14.99
N ASP A 117 -2.16 -17.13 -14.65
CA ASP A 117 -1.97 -18.57 -14.46
C ASP A 117 -2.80 -19.12 -13.28
N SER A 118 -3.00 -18.32 -12.24
CA SER A 118 -3.80 -18.69 -11.06
C SER A 118 -5.31 -18.49 -11.23
N GLY A 119 -5.76 -17.88 -12.35
CA GLY A 119 -7.16 -17.47 -12.50
C GLY A 119 -7.61 -16.45 -11.45
N SER A 120 -6.74 -15.49 -11.11
CA SER A 120 -7.01 -14.46 -10.09
C SER A 120 -8.33 -13.72 -10.35
N VAL A 121 -9.06 -13.39 -9.27
CA VAL A 121 -10.37 -12.70 -9.35
C VAL A 121 -10.27 -11.29 -9.91
N GLU A 122 -9.11 -10.66 -9.76
CA GLU A 122 -8.79 -9.33 -10.26
C GLU A 122 -7.39 -9.34 -10.88
N PRO A 123 -7.12 -8.54 -11.92
CA PRO A 123 -5.80 -8.43 -12.51
C PRO A 123 -4.82 -7.71 -11.57
N PHE A 124 -3.53 -7.97 -11.75
CA PHE A 124 -2.50 -7.21 -11.04
C PHE A 124 -2.54 -5.73 -11.48
N PRO A 125 -2.45 -4.77 -10.55
CA PRO A 125 -2.50 -3.35 -10.89
C PRO A 125 -1.38 -2.95 -11.86
N CYS A 126 -1.61 -1.90 -12.62
CA CYS A 126 -0.59 -1.35 -13.51
C CYS A 126 0.66 -0.93 -12.72
N ALA A 127 1.83 -0.98 -13.39
CA ALA A 127 3.12 -0.72 -12.76
C ALA A 127 3.16 0.62 -12.01
N THR A 128 2.56 1.68 -12.55
CA THR A 128 2.53 3.00 -11.89
C THR A 128 1.79 2.99 -10.55
N THR A 129 0.68 2.26 -10.45
CA THR A 129 -0.06 2.10 -9.19
C THR A 129 0.73 1.28 -8.19
N PHE A 130 1.35 0.18 -8.64
CA PHE A 130 2.19 -0.66 -7.79
C PHE A 130 3.42 0.11 -7.27
N ILE A 131 4.11 0.85 -8.14
CA ILE A 131 5.24 1.73 -7.78
C ILE A 131 4.83 2.72 -6.69
N ALA A 132 3.73 3.44 -6.90
CA ALA A 132 3.27 4.46 -5.95
C ALA A 132 2.91 3.86 -4.59
N ALA A 133 2.28 2.68 -4.60
CA ALA A 133 1.98 1.93 -3.38
C ALA A 133 3.26 1.48 -2.67
N TRP A 134 4.22 0.92 -3.41
CA TRP A 134 5.51 0.49 -2.85
C TRP A 134 6.28 1.64 -2.22
N PHE A 135 6.43 2.78 -2.90
CA PHE A 135 7.10 3.94 -2.31
C PHE A 135 6.42 4.44 -1.04
N SER A 136 5.09 4.42 -1.02
CA SER A 136 4.32 4.83 0.16
C SER A 136 4.48 3.85 1.33
N PHE A 137 4.59 2.55 1.05
CA PHE A 137 4.91 1.54 2.03
C PHE A 137 6.34 1.69 2.57
N ARG A 138 7.33 1.95 1.71
CA ARG A 138 8.72 2.21 2.13
C ARG A 138 8.85 3.40 3.08
N LYS A 139 8.05 4.45 2.87
CA LYS A 139 7.99 5.60 3.79
C LYS A 139 7.49 5.24 5.18
N LEU A 140 6.68 4.18 5.33
CA LEU A 140 6.17 3.74 6.64
C LEU A 140 7.17 2.86 7.41
N GLN A 141 8.07 2.18 6.70
CA GLN A 141 9.02 1.25 7.33
C GLN A 141 10.22 1.95 8.01
N ASP A 142 10.21 3.30 8.08
CA ASP A 142 11.26 4.16 8.64
C ASP A 142 12.69 3.64 8.39
N ILE A 143 12.94 3.38 7.11
CA ILE A 143 14.14 2.71 6.65
C ILE A 143 15.27 3.73 6.64
N THR A 144 15.78 4.00 7.83
CA THR A 144 17.14 4.50 8.09
C THR A 144 18.18 3.42 7.75
N THR A 145 17.98 2.64 6.68
CA THR A 145 18.94 1.60 6.27
C THR A 145 19.65 2.06 5.02
N GLY A 146 20.69 2.85 5.26
CA GLY A 146 21.62 3.28 4.23
C GLY A 146 22.64 4.18 4.87
N GLN A 147 23.54 3.63 5.68
CA GLN A 147 24.74 4.34 6.06
C GLN A 147 25.71 4.22 4.89
N CYS A 148 25.76 5.24 4.03
CA CYS A 148 26.81 5.35 3.03
C CYS A 148 28.12 5.60 3.80
N PRO A 149 29.18 4.78 3.63
CA PRO A 149 30.45 4.99 4.32
C PRO A 149 31.05 6.39 4.08
N SER A 150 30.71 7.00 2.95
CA SER A 150 31.14 8.36 2.57
C SER A 150 30.12 9.46 2.89
N CYS A 151 28.82 9.13 2.94
CA CYS A 151 27.72 10.09 2.94
C CYS A 151 26.93 10.11 4.26
N GLY A 152 27.18 9.17 5.17
CA GLY A 152 26.47 9.05 6.45
C GLY A 152 25.11 8.38 6.34
N LEU A 153 24.29 8.52 7.39
CA LEU A 153 22.95 7.95 7.49
C LEU A 153 21.96 8.69 6.58
N SER A 154 21.12 7.94 5.88
CA SER A 154 19.97 8.46 5.13
C SER A 154 20.34 9.52 4.08
N PRO A 155 21.08 9.16 3.01
CA PRO A 155 21.32 10.07 1.90
C PRO A 155 19.98 10.50 1.28
N GLU A 156 19.84 11.79 0.95
CA GLU A 156 18.65 12.36 0.30
C GLU A 156 18.28 11.63 -1.01
N ILE A 157 19.30 11.03 -1.65
CA ILE A 157 19.17 10.24 -2.87
C ILE A 157 19.85 8.89 -2.64
N ALA A 158 19.06 7.81 -2.69
CA ALA A 158 19.57 6.45 -2.74
C ALA A 158 19.51 5.96 -4.19
N VAL A 159 20.67 5.84 -4.83
CA VAL A 159 20.80 5.22 -6.16
C VAL A 159 21.00 3.73 -5.94
N PHE A 160 20.01 2.92 -6.32
CA PHE A 160 20.17 1.48 -6.42
C PHE A 160 20.76 1.19 -7.80
N ASP A 161 21.89 0.48 -7.84
CA ASP A 161 22.64 0.24 -9.07
C ASP A 161 21.72 -0.46 -10.10
N GLY A 162 21.27 0.31 -11.10
CA GLY A 162 20.25 -0.08 -12.09
C GLY A 162 19.03 0.84 -12.21
N THR A 163 18.81 1.79 -11.28
CA THR A 163 17.75 2.81 -11.44
C THR A 163 18.07 4.09 -10.65
N SER A 164 18.25 5.20 -11.37
CA SER A 164 18.35 6.53 -10.74
C SER A 164 16.94 6.99 -10.34
N LEU A 165 16.70 7.22 -9.05
CA LEU A 165 15.51 7.88 -8.53
C LEU A 165 15.92 9.25 -7.99
N ALA A 166 15.45 10.32 -8.63
CA ALA A 166 15.55 11.68 -8.09
C ALA A 166 14.23 12.04 -7.39
N TYR A 167 14.33 12.78 -6.29
CA TYR A 167 13.20 13.23 -5.47
C TYR A 167 12.61 14.55 -5.97
#